data_AF-A0AAU7AKL5-F1
#
_entry.id   AF-A0AAU7AKL5-F1
#
_cell.length_a   1.000
_cell.length_b   1.000
_cell.length_c   1.000
_cell.angle_alpha   90.00
_cell.angle_beta   90.00
_cell.angle_gamma   90.00
#
_symmetry.space_group_name_H-M   'P 1'
#
loop_
_entity.id
_entity.type
_entity.pdbx_description
1 polymer ?
#
loop_
_entity_poly.entity_id
_entity_poly.type
_entity_poly.pdbx_seq_one_letter_code
_entity_poly.pdbx_strand_id
1 'polypeptide(L)'
;MRFILCALMALGFGTAVQAEIPEEIIEECNELLKETYDEMPGCLIYGAIAFHLLETIQRDDFYGSSVKSVLDGCRNINNSTPGVWTCVNEAAKSAARTRKLIGVENMKDICYRGISDPETLFKIEGIHENLNNKYAESSHMFPLSIRNSVYGFRGCPD
;
A
#
# COMPACT_ATOMS: atom_id res chain seq x y z
N MET A 1 51.84 -13.66 -38.27
CA MET A 1 51.24 -13.95 -36.95
C MET A 1 49.76 -13.60 -37.02
N ARG A 2 48.87 -14.59 -36.87
CA ARG A 2 47.40 -14.42 -36.86
C ARG A 2 46.96 -14.28 -35.40
N PHE A 3 46.36 -13.16 -35.03
CA PHE A 3 45.70 -13.00 -33.73
C PHE A 3 44.21 -13.31 -33.87
N ILE A 4 43.77 -14.36 -33.18
CA ILE A 4 42.37 -14.74 -33.02
C ILE A 4 41.86 -13.97 -31.80
N LEU A 5 40.95 -13.01 -31.99
CA LEU A 5 40.18 -12.41 -30.91
C LEU A 5 38.95 -13.29 -30.62
N CYS A 6 38.96 -13.99 -29.49
CA CYS A 6 37.77 -14.60 -28.90
C CYS A 6 36.88 -13.49 -28.30
N ALA A 7 35.72 -13.25 -28.90
CA ALA A 7 34.67 -12.43 -28.31
C ALA A 7 33.85 -13.30 -27.34
N LEU A 8 34.17 -13.19 -26.05
CA LEU A 8 33.37 -13.70 -24.92
C LEU A 8 32.81 -12.48 -24.18
N MET A 9 31.54 -12.14 -24.38
CA MET A 9 30.72 -11.35 -23.45
C MET A 9 29.26 -11.49 -23.91
N ALA A 10 28.25 -11.63 -23.06
CA ALA A 10 28.10 -12.13 -21.71
C ALA A 10 26.57 -12.32 -21.64
N LEU A 11 26.10 -13.53 -21.35
CA LEU A 11 24.67 -13.75 -21.12
C LEU A 11 24.32 -13.02 -19.83
N GLY A 12 23.67 -11.86 -19.95
CA GLY A 12 23.09 -11.15 -18.82
C GLY A 12 22.01 -12.04 -18.22
N PHE A 13 22.32 -12.65 -17.08
CA PHE A 13 21.31 -13.23 -16.21
C PHE A 13 20.50 -12.07 -15.66
N GLY A 14 19.36 -11.78 -16.30
CA GLY A 14 18.34 -10.94 -15.72
C GLY A 14 17.86 -11.61 -14.45
N THR A 15 18.27 -11.12 -13.29
CA THR A 15 17.62 -11.46 -12.03
C THR A 15 16.21 -10.91 -12.10
N ALA A 16 15.21 -11.79 -12.17
CA ALA A 16 13.84 -11.42 -11.89
C ALA A 16 13.83 -10.82 -10.48
N VAL A 17 13.60 -9.52 -10.37
CA VAL A 17 13.41 -8.84 -9.07
C VAL A 17 12.04 -9.28 -8.56
N GLN A 18 12.04 -10.44 -7.89
CA GLN A 18 10.91 -10.89 -7.08
C GLN A 18 10.64 -9.77 -6.06
N ALA A 19 9.39 -9.32 -5.95
CA ALA A 19 9.05 -8.25 -5.02
C ALA A 19 9.38 -8.71 -3.61
N GLU A 20 10.41 -8.12 -3.02
CA GLU A 20 10.91 -8.48 -1.70
C GLU A 20 9.87 -8.10 -0.64
N ILE A 21 9.57 -9.03 0.27
CA ILE A 21 8.67 -8.76 1.39
C ILE A 21 9.47 -8.01 2.46
N PRO A 22 9.02 -6.82 2.92
CA PRO A 22 9.73 -6.07 3.97
C PRO A 22 9.85 -6.86 5.28
N GLU A 23 10.98 -6.74 5.98
CA GLU A 23 11.22 -7.43 7.27
C GLU A 23 10.15 -7.10 8.30
N GLU A 24 9.72 -5.84 8.39
CA GLU A 24 8.64 -5.38 9.27
C GLU A 24 7.31 -6.13 9.02
N ILE A 25 7.04 -6.51 7.77
CA ILE A 25 5.84 -7.30 7.41
C ILE A 25 6.00 -8.76 7.79
N ILE A 26 7.20 -9.31 7.67
CA ILE A 26 7.50 -10.67 8.13
C ILE A 26 7.29 -10.76 9.65
N GLU A 27 7.81 -9.78 10.40
CA GLU A 27 7.63 -9.69 11.85
C GLU A 27 6.16 -9.53 12.25
N GLU A 28 5.44 -8.60 11.62
CA GLU A 28 4.00 -8.38 11.87
C GLU A 28 3.21 -9.68 11.63
N CYS A 29 3.44 -10.35 10.50
CA CYS A 29 2.72 -11.58 10.17
C CYS A 29 3.05 -12.74 11.12
N ASN A 30 4.30 -12.88 11.56
CA ASN A 30 4.68 -13.89 12.56
C ASN A 30 3.96 -13.67 13.89
N GLU A 31 3.78 -12.42 14.33
CA GLU A 31 3.05 -12.13 15.57
C GLU A 31 1.54 -12.35 15.40
N LEU A 32 0.95 -11.87 14.30
CA LEU A 32 -0.49 -12.01 14.03
C LEU A 32 -0.92 -13.46 13.87
N LEU A 33 -0.07 -14.30 13.29
CA LEU A 33 -0.39 -15.68 12.89
C LEU A 33 0.36 -16.73 13.72
N LYS A 34 0.84 -16.38 14.92
CA LYS A 34 1.57 -17.30 15.80
C LYS A 34 0.86 -18.62 16.10
N GLU A 35 -0.47 -18.64 16.01
CA GLU A 35 -1.30 -19.83 16.24
C GLU A 35 -1.76 -20.54 14.94
N THR A 36 -1.66 -19.89 13.76
CA THR A 36 -2.23 -20.36 12.49
C THR A 36 -1.39 -19.94 11.28
N TYR A 37 -0.42 -20.78 10.89
CA TYR A 37 0.57 -20.46 9.84
C TYR A 37 0.06 -20.66 8.40
N ASP A 38 -1.12 -21.26 8.21
CA ASP A 38 -1.75 -21.48 6.91
C ASP A 38 -2.15 -20.18 6.21
N GLU A 39 -2.37 -19.11 6.97
CA GLU A 39 -2.69 -17.76 6.48
C GLU A 39 -1.42 -16.94 6.13
N MET A 40 -0.22 -17.45 6.42
CA MET A 40 1.04 -16.70 6.30
C MET A 40 1.31 -16.15 4.89
N PRO A 41 1.18 -16.93 3.79
CA PRO A 41 1.46 -16.40 2.46
C PRO A 41 0.61 -15.19 2.10
N GLY A 42 -0.69 -15.24 2.43
CA GLY A 42 -1.57 -14.12 2.17
C GLY A 42 -1.28 -12.93 3.09
N CYS A 43 -0.94 -13.15 4.37
CA CYS A 43 -0.53 -12.07 5.27
C CYS A 43 0.67 -11.30 4.70
N LEU A 44 1.70 -12.02 4.26
CA LEU A 44 2.91 -11.41 3.68
C LEU A 44 2.58 -10.61 2.42
N ILE A 45 1.76 -11.15 1.53
CA ILE A 45 1.36 -10.46 0.29
C ILE A 45 0.59 -9.18 0.60
N TYR A 46 -0.49 -9.26 1.39
CA TYR A 46 -1.30 -8.08 1.70
C TYR A 46 -0.53 -7.05 2.53
N GLY A 47 0.31 -7.52 3.46
CA GLY A 47 1.22 -6.68 4.23
C GLY A 47 2.18 -5.91 3.34
N ALA A 48 2.84 -6.58 2.39
CA ALA A 48 3.79 -5.94 1.47
C ALA A 48 3.11 -4.92 0.54
N ILE A 49 1.93 -5.24 0.02
CA ILE A 49 1.13 -4.32 -0.80
C ILE A 49 0.75 -3.07 0.01
N ALA A 50 0.20 -3.29 1.22
CA ALA A 50 -0.20 -2.20 2.10
C ALA A 50 0.99 -1.33 2.50
N PHE A 51 2.12 -1.94 2.86
CA PHE A 51 3.36 -1.25 3.18
C PHE A 51 3.79 -0.32 2.04
N HIS A 52 3.89 -0.85 0.83
CA HIS A 52 4.31 -0.07 -0.34
C HIS A 52 3.35 1.09 -0.62
N LEU A 53 2.05 0.88 -0.46
CA LEU A 53 1.06 1.94 -0.68
C LEU A 53 1.14 3.02 0.41
N LEU A 54 1.37 2.65 1.67
CA LEU A 54 1.57 3.60 2.76
C LEU A 54 2.85 4.42 2.60
N GLU A 55 3.93 3.85 2.07
CA GLU A 55 5.12 4.61 1.67
C GLU A 55 4.82 5.54 0.48
N THR A 56 4.10 5.03 -0.52
CA THR A 56 3.78 5.77 -1.75
C THR A 56 3.00 7.04 -1.47
N ILE A 57 1.93 6.96 -0.67
CA ILE A 57 1.06 8.11 -0.40
C ILE A 57 1.75 9.24 0.37
N GLN A 58 2.87 8.95 1.05
CA GLN A 58 3.65 9.95 1.78
C GLN A 58 4.62 10.73 0.89
N ARG A 59 4.80 10.36 -0.38
CA ARG A 59 5.65 11.09 -1.33
C ARG A 59 4.94 12.35 -1.85
N ASP A 60 5.73 13.38 -2.17
CA ASP A 60 5.24 14.69 -2.63
C ASP A 60 4.49 14.66 -3.96
N ASP A 61 4.72 13.64 -4.80
CA ASP A 61 3.99 13.42 -6.05
C ASP A 61 2.62 12.74 -5.86
N PHE A 62 2.27 12.41 -4.61
CA PHE A 62 0.97 11.93 -4.17
C PHE A 62 0.36 12.91 -3.16
N TYR A 63 0.06 12.47 -1.93
CA TYR A 63 -0.48 13.35 -0.90
C TYR A 63 0.62 14.06 -0.09
N GLY A 64 1.86 13.56 -0.12
CA GLY A 64 2.97 14.15 0.62
C GLY A 64 2.65 14.28 2.12
N SER A 65 3.07 15.40 2.70
CA SER A 65 2.80 15.72 4.11
C SER A 65 1.31 15.83 4.47
N SER A 66 0.40 16.01 3.51
CA SER A 66 -1.03 16.19 3.80
C SER A 66 -1.72 14.93 4.32
N VAL A 67 -1.16 13.74 4.05
CA VAL A 67 -1.71 12.47 4.53
C VAL A 67 -1.36 12.19 5.99
N LYS A 68 -0.39 12.90 6.58
CA LYS A 68 0.21 12.57 7.87
C LYS A 68 -0.83 12.39 8.98
N SER A 69 -1.72 13.35 9.17
CA SER A 69 -2.74 13.28 10.22
C SER A 69 -3.74 12.14 10.03
N VAL A 70 -4.04 11.79 8.77
CA VAL A 70 -4.92 10.66 8.44
C VAL A 70 -4.21 9.34 8.72
N LEU A 71 -2.95 9.24 8.32
CA LEU A 71 -2.11 8.06 8.57
C LEU A 71 -1.91 7.82 10.07
N ASP A 72 -1.55 8.85 10.82
CA ASP A 72 -1.35 8.77 12.27
C ASP A 72 -2.68 8.39 12.96
N GLY A 73 -3.80 8.96 12.54
CA GLY A 73 -5.14 8.59 13.01
C GLY A 73 -5.50 7.13 12.72
N CYS A 74 -5.19 6.63 11.52
CA CYS A 74 -5.43 5.23 11.14
C CYS A 74 -4.54 4.25 11.88
N ARG A 75 -3.26 4.60 12.13
CA ARG A 75 -2.32 3.80 12.94
C ARG A 75 -2.76 3.67 14.39
N ASN A 76 -3.38 4.70 14.95
CA ASN A 76 -3.83 4.68 16.34
C ASN A 76 -5.01 3.73 16.60
N ILE A 77 -5.75 3.32 15.56
CA ILE A 77 -6.98 2.53 15.69
C ILE A 77 -6.93 1.17 14.98
N ASN A 78 -5.91 0.93 14.16
CA ASN A 78 -5.72 -0.34 13.45
C ASN A 78 -4.36 -0.95 13.80
N ASN A 79 -4.36 -2.24 14.13
CA ASN A 79 -3.19 -2.94 14.66
C ASN A 79 -2.38 -3.70 13.60
N SER A 80 -2.72 -3.54 12.32
CA SER A 80 -2.01 -4.20 11.23
C SER A 80 -1.80 -3.24 10.06
N THR A 81 -0.70 -3.41 9.35
CA THR A 81 -0.35 -2.58 8.19
C THR A 81 -1.46 -2.59 7.11
N PRO A 82 -2.06 -3.75 6.75
CA PRO A 82 -3.24 -3.78 5.86
C PRO A 82 -4.46 -3.03 6.41
N GLY A 83 -4.68 -3.07 7.72
CA GLY A 83 -5.78 -2.34 8.36
C GLY A 83 -5.59 -0.83 8.27
N VAL A 84 -4.35 -0.36 8.51
CA VAL A 84 -3.98 1.05 8.35
C VAL A 84 -4.18 1.51 6.90
N TRP A 85 -3.70 0.74 5.92
CA TRP A 85 -3.91 1.05 4.50
C TRP A 85 -5.41 1.13 4.15
N THR A 86 -6.21 0.16 4.59
CA THR A 86 -7.66 0.14 4.32
C THR A 86 -8.34 1.39 4.89
N CYS A 87 -7.99 1.77 6.12
CA CYS A 87 -8.48 2.98 6.76
C CYS A 87 -8.14 4.26 5.96
N VAL A 88 -6.89 4.41 5.51
CA VAL A 88 -6.46 5.58 4.73
C VAL A 88 -7.13 5.61 3.35
N ASN A 89 -7.22 4.47 2.68
CA ASN A 89 -7.84 4.36 1.35
C ASN A 89 -9.32 4.75 1.39
N GLU A 90 -10.08 4.26 2.38
CA GLU A 90 -11.49 4.64 2.54
C GLU A 90 -11.66 6.13 2.91
N ALA A 91 -10.74 6.69 3.70
CA ALA A 91 -10.71 8.13 3.97
C ALA A 91 -10.48 8.93 2.67
N ALA A 92 -9.53 8.54 1.82
CA ALA A 92 -9.23 9.20 0.55
C ALA A 92 -10.39 9.10 -0.44
N LYS A 93 -11.01 7.92 -0.59
CA LYS A 93 -12.23 7.76 -1.40
C LYS A 93 -13.38 8.64 -0.91
N SER A 94 -13.58 8.70 0.41
CA SER A 94 -14.62 9.55 1.00
C SER A 94 -14.32 11.04 0.81
N ALA A 95 -13.04 11.45 0.92
CA ALA A 95 -12.59 12.81 0.65
C ALA A 95 -12.83 13.22 -0.81
N ALA A 96 -12.42 12.39 -1.76
CA ALA A 96 -12.61 12.64 -3.19
C ALA A 96 -14.10 12.70 -3.56
N ARG A 97 -14.93 11.80 -3.00
CA ARG A 97 -16.39 11.85 -3.16
C ARG A 97 -16.97 13.15 -2.60
N THR A 98 -16.56 13.55 -1.40
CA THR A 98 -17.01 14.80 -0.77
C THR A 98 -16.63 16.01 -1.63
N ARG A 99 -15.37 16.10 -2.08
CA ARG A 99 -14.92 17.16 -2.99
C ARG A 99 -15.77 17.25 -4.25
N LYS A 100 -16.11 16.10 -4.86
CA LYS A 100 -16.98 16.07 -6.05
C LYS A 100 -18.38 16.62 -5.79
N LEU A 101 -18.90 16.45 -4.57
CA LEU A 101 -20.26 16.89 -4.20
C LEU A 101 -20.33 18.36 -3.82
N ILE A 102 -19.35 18.86 -3.06
CA ILE A 102 -19.43 20.20 -2.46
C ILE A 102 -18.29 21.14 -2.88
N GLY A 103 -17.31 20.70 -3.66
CA GLY A 103 -16.11 21.49 -3.95
C GLY A 103 -15.09 21.48 -2.79
N VAL A 104 -13.81 21.69 -3.11
CA VAL A 104 -12.72 21.64 -2.12
C VAL A 104 -12.77 22.81 -1.14
N GLU A 105 -13.26 23.96 -1.59
CA GLU A 105 -13.41 25.19 -0.84
C GLU A 105 -14.46 25.09 0.28
N ASN A 106 -15.41 24.16 0.16
CA ASN A 106 -16.46 23.94 1.17
C ASN A 106 -16.14 22.79 2.15
N MET A 107 -15.00 22.11 1.99
CA MET A 107 -14.53 21.07 2.92
C MET A 107 -13.94 21.71 4.17
N LYS A 108 -14.64 21.57 5.31
CA LYS A 108 -14.22 22.12 6.61
C LYS A 108 -13.09 21.34 7.27
N ASP A 109 -13.09 20.02 7.13
CA ASP A 109 -12.05 19.16 7.67
C ASP A 109 -10.79 19.25 6.80
N ILE A 110 -9.71 19.79 7.37
CA ILE A 110 -8.47 20.07 6.64
C ILE A 110 -7.73 18.78 6.23
N CYS A 111 -7.91 17.68 6.97
CA CYS A 111 -7.26 16.39 6.73
C CYS A 111 -7.93 15.73 5.52
N TYR A 112 -9.27 15.64 5.54
CA TYR A 112 -10.04 15.19 4.39
C TYR A 112 -9.79 16.08 3.16
N ARG A 113 -9.71 17.40 3.33
CA ARG A 113 -9.40 18.31 2.22
C ARG A 113 -8.03 18.02 1.62
N GLY A 114 -7.02 17.73 2.44
CA GLY A 114 -5.66 17.40 2.02
C GLY A 114 -5.57 16.17 1.12
N ILE A 115 -6.38 15.15 1.39
CA ILE A 115 -6.39 13.88 0.62
C ILE A 115 -7.53 13.80 -0.41
N SER A 116 -8.14 14.93 -0.76
CA SER A 116 -9.35 14.97 -1.60
C SER A 116 -9.12 14.94 -3.10
N ASP A 117 -7.87 14.98 -3.57
CA ASP A 117 -7.55 15.07 -4.98
C ASP A 117 -7.89 13.76 -5.75
N PRO A 118 -8.83 13.80 -6.71
CA PRO A 118 -9.26 12.59 -7.42
C PRO A 118 -8.19 12.01 -8.35
N GLU A 119 -7.32 12.84 -8.93
CA GLU A 119 -6.25 12.36 -9.81
C GLU A 119 -5.20 11.59 -9.03
N THR A 120 -4.84 12.08 -7.84
CA THR A 120 -3.94 11.38 -6.92
C THR A 120 -4.54 10.06 -6.46
N LEU A 121 -5.83 10.04 -6.08
CA LEU A 121 -6.52 8.79 -5.73
C LEU A 121 -6.47 7.78 -6.88
N PHE A 122 -6.76 8.22 -8.11
CA PHE A 122 -6.72 7.36 -9.30
C PHE A 122 -5.33 6.76 -9.54
N LYS A 123 -4.26 7.53 -9.38
CA LYS A 123 -2.87 7.03 -9.50
C LYS A 123 -2.59 5.94 -8.45
N ILE A 124 -3.02 6.16 -7.20
CA ILE A 124 -2.81 5.21 -6.11
C ILE A 124 -3.59 3.91 -6.36
N GLU A 125 -4.83 4.00 -6.82
CA GLU A 125 -5.65 2.83 -7.20
C GLU A 125 -4.98 2.03 -8.32
N GLY A 126 -4.40 2.70 -9.32
CA GLY A 126 -3.63 2.04 -10.38
C GLY A 126 -2.37 1.33 -9.87
N ILE A 127 -1.67 1.90 -8.89
CA ILE A 127 -0.52 1.23 -8.23
C ILE A 127 -0.99 0.01 -7.44
N HIS A 128 -2.08 0.16 -6.69
CA HIS A 128 -2.65 -0.94 -5.91
C HIS A 128 -3.08 -2.11 -6.81
N GLU A 129 -3.72 -1.84 -7.95
CA GLU A 129 -4.06 -2.87 -8.95
C GLU A 129 -2.82 -3.55 -9.52
N ASN A 130 -1.80 -2.78 -9.90
CA ASN A 130 -0.54 -3.32 -10.43
C ASN A 130 0.15 -4.25 -9.41
N LEU A 131 0.25 -3.82 -8.15
CA LEU A 131 0.82 -4.63 -7.08
C LEU A 131 0.03 -5.92 -6.87
N ASN A 132 -1.31 -5.84 -6.81
CA ASN A 132 -2.16 -7.03 -6.71
C ASN A 132 -1.89 -8.01 -7.86
N ASN A 133 -1.81 -7.52 -9.10
CA ASN A 133 -1.52 -8.37 -10.26
C ASN A 133 -0.13 -9.01 -10.15
N LYS A 134 0.90 -8.25 -9.77
CA LYS A 134 2.27 -8.73 -9.60
C LYS A 134 2.35 -9.85 -8.55
N TYR A 135 1.65 -9.72 -7.42
CA TYR A 135 1.64 -10.74 -6.38
C TYR A 135 0.70 -11.91 -6.70
N ALA A 136 -0.42 -11.69 -7.40
CA ALA A 136 -1.32 -12.75 -7.87
C ALA A 136 -0.66 -13.66 -8.91
N GLU A 137 0.18 -13.12 -9.79
CA GLU A 137 0.99 -13.92 -10.72
C GLU A 137 1.98 -14.84 -9.97
N SER A 138 2.37 -14.47 -8.75
CA SER A 138 3.32 -15.21 -7.92
C SER A 138 2.68 -16.18 -6.92
N SER A 139 1.35 -16.20 -6.79
CA SER A 139 0.67 -16.99 -5.76
C SER A 139 -0.67 -17.55 -6.25
N HIS A 140 -0.87 -18.86 -6.09
CA HIS A 140 -2.19 -19.46 -6.26
C HIS A 140 -3.13 -18.83 -5.23
N MET A 141 -4.05 -18.00 -5.73
CA MET A 141 -5.01 -17.16 -4.99
C MET A 141 -5.45 -17.77 -3.65
N PHE A 142 -4.83 -17.31 -2.55
CA PHE A 142 -5.24 -17.66 -1.20
C PHE A 142 -6.41 -16.76 -0.79
N PRO A 143 -7.61 -17.29 -0.56
CA PRO A 143 -8.68 -16.50 0.02
C PRO A 143 -8.31 -16.18 1.47
N LEU A 144 -8.04 -14.91 1.79
CA LEU A 144 -7.90 -14.51 3.19
C LEU A 144 -9.12 -13.75 3.68
N SER A 145 -9.70 -14.32 4.73
CA SER A 145 -10.46 -13.61 5.74
C SER A 145 -9.53 -13.18 6.87
N ILE A 146 -8.66 -12.18 6.67
CA ILE A 146 -8.04 -11.52 7.83
C ILE A 146 -9.19 -10.84 8.57
N ARG A 147 -9.65 -11.45 9.67
CA ARG A 147 -10.78 -10.98 10.49
C ARG A 147 -10.40 -9.76 11.33
N ASN A 148 -9.76 -8.77 10.74
CA ASN A 148 -9.51 -7.51 11.42
C ASN A 148 -10.69 -6.59 11.12
N SER A 149 -11.42 -6.23 12.17
CA SER A 149 -12.38 -5.14 12.10
C SER A 149 -11.58 -3.88 11.75
N VAL A 150 -11.77 -3.36 10.53
CA VAL A 150 -11.11 -2.12 10.10
C VAL A 150 -11.87 -0.95 10.69
N TYR A 151 -11.18 -0.12 11.47
CA TYR A 151 -11.77 1.10 12.01
C TYR A 151 -11.43 2.26 11.08
N GLY A 152 -12.47 3.00 10.67
CA GLY A 152 -12.33 4.14 9.77
C GLY A 152 -11.85 5.40 10.49
N PHE A 153 -11.10 6.24 9.75
CA PHE A 153 -10.70 7.58 10.17
C PHE A 153 -11.94 8.46 10.40
N ARG A 154 -11.93 9.27 11.47
CA ARG A 154 -13.11 10.05 11.90
C ARG A 154 -13.03 11.55 11.55
N GLY A 155 -11.92 12.01 10.99
CA GLY A 155 -11.64 13.42 10.78
C GLY A 155 -10.38 13.86 11.52
N CYS A 156 -9.95 15.10 11.28
CA CYS A 156 -8.82 15.65 12.00
C CYS A 156 -9.02 15.53 13.53
N PRO A 157 -7.94 15.28 14.30
CA PRO A 157 -7.96 15.55 15.72
C PRO A 157 -8.31 17.02 15.95
N ASP A 158 -9.23 17.28 16.89
CA ASP A 158 -9.54 18.64 17.38
C ASP A 158 -8.33 19.29 18.05
#